data_AF-A0AAT9GHP9-F1
#
_entry.id   AF-A0AAT9GHP9-F1
#
_cell.length_a   1.000
_cell.length_b   1.000
_cell.length_c   1.000
_cell.angle_alpha   90.00
_cell.angle_beta   90.00
_cell.angle_gamma   90.00
#
_symmetry.space_group_name_H-M   'P 1'
#
loop_
_entity.id
_entity.type
_entity.pdbx_description
1 polymer ?
#
loop_
_entity_poly.entity_id
_entity_poly.type
_entity_poly.pdbx_seq_one_letter_code
_entity_poly.pdbx_strand_id
1 'polypeptide(L)'
;MNNQNDLGQEERNNEIENNILKYQSDFYEASSEVSKISRNLVFAVLGILLIFRNLESNAGPFIPKELNWPLILIVIFIVLDLAHYIFRTFSILHFYTRKKNKYNKEVETKKISDVNYPDYPKYIPLISWVLFIMKISCSLISFILVIIFLVPKLF
;
A
#
# COMPACT_ATOMS: atom_id res chain seq x y z
N MET A 1 45.36 -15.50 16.85
CA MET A 1 44.25 -15.28 17.81
C MET A 1 43.22 -14.23 17.34
N ASN A 2 43.41 -13.50 16.23
CA ASN A 2 42.40 -12.57 15.70
C ASN A 2 41.22 -13.25 14.96
N ASN A 3 41.49 -14.30 14.17
CA ASN A 3 40.50 -14.90 13.26
C ASN A 3 39.23 -15.48 13.93
N GLN A 4 39.31 -15.99 15.17
CA GLN A 4 38.12 -16.56 15.83
C GLN A 4 37.16 -15.47 16.35
N ASN A 5 37.68 -14.29 16.69
CA ASN A 5 36.84 -13.15 17.06
C ASN A 5 36.20 -12.51 15.82
N ASP A 6 36.90 -12.50 14.68
CA ASP A 6 36.38 -11.94 13.43
C ASP A 6 35.25 -12.82 12.85
N LEU A 7 35.41 -14.16 12.87
CA LEU A 7 34.36 -15.10 12.44
C LEU A 7 33.07 -14.98 13.28
N GLY A 8 33.20 -14.84 14.61
CA GLY A 8 32.04 -14.69 15.49
C GLY A 8 31.34 -13.32 15.40
N GLN A 9 32.01 -12.29 14.88
CA GLN A 9 31.39 -11.00 14.58
C GLN A 9 30.68 -11.02 13.23
N GLU A 10 31.26 -11.68 12.23
CA GLU A 10 30.67 -11.83 10.91
C GLU A 10 29.38 -12.67 10.95
N GLU A 11 29.38 -13.80 11.66
CA GLU A 11 28.17 -14.62 11.87
C GLU A 11 27.04 -13.83 12.54
N ARG A 12 27.39 -13.03 13.56
CA ARG A 12 26.42 -12.20 14.30
C ARG A 12 25.86 -11.08 13.42
N ASN A 13 26.68 -10.46 12.59
CA ASN A 13 26.24 -9.43 11.64
C ASN A 13 25.31 -10.01 10.57
N ASN A 14 25.63 -11.19 10.04
CA ASN A 14 24.79 -11.91 9.08
C ASN A 14 23.44 -12.31 9.69
N GLU A 15 23.42 -12.75 10.95
CA GLU A 15 22.18 -13.06 11.67
C GLU A 15 21.30 -11.81 11.84
N ILE A 16 21.88 -10.68 12.22
CA ILE A 16 21.17 -9.40 12.35
C ILE A 16 20.59 -8.96 10.99
N GLU A 17 21.38 -9.03 9.92
CA GLU A 17 20.94 -8.68 8.57
C GLU A 17 19.76 -9.56 8.12
N ASN A 18 19.87 -10.88 8.29
CA ASN A 18 18.80 -11.83 7.95
C ASN A 18 17.51 -11.54 8.73
N ASN A 19 17.62 -11.23 10.03
CA ASN A 19 16.46 -10.88 10.84
C ASN A 19 15.80 -9.58 10.37
N ILE A 20 16.59 -8.55 10.04
CA ILE A 20 16.07 -7.28 9.51
C ILE A 20 15.34 -7.51 8.17
N LEU A 21 15.93 -8.28 7.27
CA LEU A 21 15.33 -8.61 5.97
C LEU A 21 14.01 -9.38 6.15
N LYS A 22 13.95 -10.31 7.11
CA LYS A 22 12.73 -11.05 7.44
C LYS A 22 11.63 -10.12 7.93
N TYR A 23 11.90 -9.27 8.93
CA TYR A 23 10.90 -8.31 9.44
C TYR A 23 10.39 -7.37 8.34
N GLN A 24 11.26 -6.95 7.43
CA GLN A 24 10.86 -6.12 6.29
C GLN A 24 9.93 -6.88 5.34
N SER A 25 10.26 -8.14 5.02
CA SER A 25 9.42 -9.00 4.19
C SER A 25 8.03 -9.18 4.80
N ASP A 26 7.97 -9.57 6.07
CA ASP A 26 6.73 -9.78 6.82
C ASP A 26 5.88 -8.50 6.83
N PHE A 27 6.51 -7.35 7.04
CA PHE A 27 5.83 -6.05 7.00
C PHE A 27 5.24 -5.76 5.61
N TYR A 28 5.99 -5.99 4.54
CA TYR A 28 5.50 -5.75 3.17
C TYR A 28 4.37 -6.70 2.78
N GLU A 29 4.43 -7.95 3.23
CA GLU A 29 3.37 -8.93 3.04
C GLU A 29 2.09 -8.49 3.75
N ALA A 30 2.18 -8.13 5.03
CA ALA A 30 1.04 -7.64 5.79
C ALA A 30 0.43 -6.37 5.18
N SER A 31 1.24 -5.38 4.77
CA SER A 31 0.78 -4.16 4.11
C SER A 31 0.08 -4.42 2.76
N SER A 32 0.60 -5.39 2.01
CA SER A 32 -0.02 -5.86 0.76
C SER A 32 -1.40 -6.45 1.04
N GLU A 33 -1.50 -7.29 2.07
CA GLU A 33 -2.75 -7.93 2.46
C GLU A 33 -3.81 -6.93 2.93
N VAL A 34 -3.41 -5.96 3.78
CA VAL A 34 -4.30 -4.86 4.21
C VAL A 34 -4.84 -4.08 3.01
N SER A 35 -4.00 -3.82 2.00
CA SER A 35 -4.46 -3.13 0.78
C SER A 35 -5.47 -3.96 -0.02
N LYS A 36 -5.30 -5.29 -0.09
CA LYS A 36 -6.27 -6.18 -0.74
C LYS A 36 -7.60 -6.19 0.01
N ILE A 37 -7.56 -6.39 1.33
CA ILE A 37 -8.76 -6.39 2.18
C ILE A 37 -9.51 -5.05 2.04
N SER A 38 -8.78 -3.93 2.06
CA SER A 38 -9.38 -2.59 1.93
C SER A 38 -10.06 -2.38 0.57
N ARG A 39 -9.47 -2.88 -0.52
CA ARG A 39 -10.14 -2.85 -1.84
C ARG A 39 -11.40 -3.70 -1.86
N ASN A 40 -11.35 -4.90 -1.30
CA ASN A 40 -12.52 -5.78 -1.21
C ASN A 40 -13.64 -5.12 -0.39
N LEU A 41 -13.27 -4.45 0.71
CA LEU A 41 -14.19 -3.65 1.52
C LEU A 41 -14.83 -2.53 0.68
N VAL A 42 -14.03 -1.77 -0.07
CA VAL A 42 -14.54 -0.72 -0.94
C VAL A 42 -15.48 -1.26 -2.03
N PHE A 43 -15.19 -2.42 -2.62
CA PHE A 43 -16.10 -3.07 -3.57
C PHE A 43 -17.42 -3.47 -2.90
N ALA A 44 -17.38 -3.96 -1.67
CA ALA A 44 -18.60 -4.25 -0.90
C ALA A 44 -19.42 -2.96 -0.65
N VAL A 45 -18.77 -1.87 -0.26
CA VAL A 45 -19.44 -0.57 -0.07
C VAL A 45 -20.05 -0.05 -1.39
N LEU A 46 -19.34 -0.15 -2.51
CA LEU A 46 -19.87 0.18 -3.83
C LEU A 46 -21.09 -0.67 -4.20
N GLY A 47 -21.07 -1.96 -3.86
CA GLY A 47 -22.22 -2.85 -4.01
C GLY A 47 -23.44 -2.35 -3.24
N ILE A 48 -23.25 -1.97 -1.97
CA ILE A 48 -24.32 -1.39 -1.14
C ILE A 48 -24.84 -0.08 -1.76
N LEU A 49 -23.95 0.82 -2.18
CA LEU A 49 -24.33 2.09 -2.82
C LEU A 49 -25.19 1.87 -4.08
N LEU A 50 -24.88 0.84 -4.87
CA LEU A 50 -25.65 0.50 -6.08
C LEU A 50 -27.06 -0.01 -5.76
N ILE A 51 -27.26 -0.70 -4.64
CA ILE A 51 -28.59 -1.17 -4.20
C ILE A 51 -29.50 0.03 -3.88
N PHE A 52 -28.96 1.06 -3.24
CA PHE A 52 -29.72 2.25 -2.85
C PHE A 52 -29.83 3.32 -3.96
N ARG A 53 -29.35 3.01 -5.18
CA ARG A 53 -29.50 3.90 -6.32
C ARG A 53 -30.93 3.83 -6.86
N ASN A 54 -31.69 4.91 -6.72
CA ASN A 54 -33.04 4.99 -7.28
C ASN A 54 -32.99 5.13 -8.80
N LEU A 55 -33.51 4.12 -9.51
CA LEU A 55 -33.65 4.11 -10.98
C LEU A 55 -35.00 4.68 -11.46
N GLU A 56 -35.98 4.84 -10.56
CA GLU A 56 -37.38 5.10 -10.91
C GLU A 56 -37.81 6.58 -10.84
N SER A 57 -36.93 7.50 -10.41
CA SER A 57 -37.31 8.91 -10.41
C SER A 57 -37.17 9.50 -11.82
N ASN A 58 -38.25 10.08 -12.35
CA ASN A 58 -38.26 10.89 -13.58
C ASN A 58 -37.32 12.12 -13.52
N ALA A 59 -36.52 12.26 -12.45
CA ALA A 59 -35.53 13.31 -12.22
C ALA A 59 -34.05 12.83 -12.36
N GLY A 60 -33.82 11.60 -12.85
CA GLY A 60 -32.48 11.05 -13.08
C GLY A 60 -31.97 10.14 -11.94
N PRO A 61 -30.78 9.52 -12.09
CA PRO A 61 -30.21 8.65 -11.08
C PRO A 61 -29.88 9.44 -9.81
N PHE A 62 -30.73 9.30 -8.79
CA PHE A 62 -30.59 10.04 -7.54
C PHE A 62 -30.00 9.12 -6.47
N ILE A 63 -28.75 9.39 -6.07
CA ILE A 63 -28.14 8.78 -4.88
C ILE A 63 -28.63 9.57 -3.67
N PRO A 64 -29.09 8.93 -2.58
CA PRO A 64 -29.45 9.60 -1.33
C PRO A 64 -28.31 10.54 -0.87
N LYS A 65 -28.65 11.76 -0.44
CA LYS A 65 -27.64 12.79 -0.11
C LYS A 65 -26.68 12.32 0.99
N GLU A 66 -27.15 11.46 1.86
CA GLU A 66 -26.41 10.82 2.95
C GLU A 66 -25.28 9.92 2.43
N LEU A 67 -25.42 9.35 1.23
CA LEU A 67 -24.46 8.45 0.59
C LEU A 67 -23.42 9.16 -0.29
N ASN A 68 -23.55 10.48 -0.49
CA ASN A 68 -22.60 11.26 -1.26
C ASN A 68 -21.21 11.29 -0.61
N TRP A 69 -21.14 11.43 0.71
CA TRP A 69 -19.86 11.43 1.44
C TRP A 69 -19.13 10.08 1.35
N PRO A 70 -19.77 8.93 1.62
CA PRO A 70 -19.19 7.62 1.33
C PRO A 70 -18.67 7.49 -0.10
N LEU A 71 -19.45 7.92 -1.10
CA LEU A 71 -19.06 7.83 -2.50
C LEU A 71 -17.80 8.65 -2.80
N ILE A 72 -17.73 9.89 -2.32
CA ILE A 72 -16.54 10.75 -2.49
C ILE A 72 -15.31 10.10 -1.85
N LEU A 73 -15.45 9.57 -0.63
CA LEU A 73 -14.35 8.92 0.10
C LEU A 73 -13.87 7.65 -0.62
N ILE A 74 -14.76 6.89 -1.25
CA ILE A 74 -14.40 5.74 -2.09
C ILE A 74 -13.62 6.17 -3.32
N VAL A 75 -14.06 7.23 -4.02
CA VAL A 75 -13.34 7.74 -5.19
C VAL A 75 -11.93 8.19 -4.79
N ILE A 76 -11.81 8.92 -3.67
CA ILE A 76 -10.52 9.32 -3.11
C ILE A 76 -9.67 8.08 -2.76
N PHE A 77 -10.24 7.06 -2.12
CA PHE A 77 -9.55 5.81 -1.82
C PHE A 77 -8.99 5.16 -3.08
N ILE A 78 -9.79 5.01 -4.14
CA ILE A 78 -9.38 4.35 -5.39
C ILE A 78 -8.22 5.12 -6.03
N VAL A 79 -8.33 6.46 -6.08
CA VAL A 79 -7.27 7.32 -6.62
C VAL A 79 -5.98 7.18 -5.81
N LEU A 80 -6.07 7.22 -4.48
CA LEU A 80 -4.91 7.08 -3.60
C LEU A 80 -4.31 5.66 -3.65
N ASP A 81 -5.13 4.62 -3.75
CA ASP A 81 -4.65 3.25 -3.88
C ASP A 81 -3.86 3.11 -5.18
N LEU A 82 -4.42 3.57 -6.30
CA LEU A 82 -3.73 3.56 -7.58
C LEU A 82 -2.43 4.38 -7.53
N ALA A 83 -2.48 5.61 -7.00
CA ALA A 83 -1.31 6.48 -6.87
C ALA A 83 -0.21 5.85 -6.02
N HIS A 84 -0.57 5.16 -4.94
CA HIS A 84 0.39 4.45 -4.08
C HIS A 84 1.13 3.35 -4.83
N TYR A 85 0.42 2.50 -5.58
CA TYR A 85 1.04 1.42 -6.36
C TYR A 85 1.86 1.96 -7.54
N ILE A 86 1.36 2.99 -8.24
CA ILE A 86 2.10 3.67 -9.31
C ILE A 86 3.41 4.24 -8.76
N PHE A 87 3.33 5.00 -7.66
CA PHE A 87 4.50 5.63 -7.03
C PHE A 87 5.55 4.59 -6.62
N ARG A 88 5.14 3.47 -6.00
CA ARG A 88 6.04 2.39 -5.63
C ARG A 88 6.71 1.76 -6.85
N THR A 89 5.95 1.50 -7.90
CA THR A 89 6.46 0.91 -9.16
C THR A 89 7.48 1.81 -9.83
N PHE A 90 7.15 3.10 -9.99
CA PHE A 90 8.07 4.08 -10.58
C PHE A 90 9.31 4.32 -9.74
N SER A 91 9.18 4.31 -8.41
CA SER A 91 10.32 4.45 -7.50
C SER A 91 11.32 3.31 -7.70
N ILE A 92 10.84 2.06 -7.78
CA ILE A 92 11.66 0.87 -8.03
C ILE A 92 12.33 0.93 -9.40
N LEU A 93 11.56 1.27 -10.43
CA LEU A 93 12.09 1.39 -11.78
C LEU A 93 13.18 2.49 -11.87
N HIS A 94 12.92 3.66 -11.30
CA HIS A 94 13.86 4.78 -11.33
C HIS A 94 15.17 4.43 -10.60
N PHE A 95 15.06 3.81 -9.43
CA PHE A 95 16.22 3.36 -8.66
C PHE A 95 17.03 2.30 -9.41
N TYR A 96 16.36 1.30 -9.97
CA TYR A 96 17.00 0.25 -10.74
C TYR A 96 17.73 0.79 -11.97
N THR A 97 17.08 1.66 -12.76
CA THR A 97 17.71 2.28 -13.95
C THR A 97 18.91 3.16 -13.58
N ARG A 98 18.85 3.91 -12.47
CA ARG A 98 20.01 4.70 -11.99
C ARG A 98 21.16 3.83 -11.52
N LYS A 99 20.90 2.75 -10.77
CA LYS A 99 21.96 1.80 -10.36
C LYS A 99 22.52 1.04 -11.56
N LYS A 100 21.69 0.60 -12.51
CA LYS A 100 22.13 -0.07 -13.75
C LYS A 100 23.06 0.82 -14.58
N ASN A 101 22.72 2.10 -14.75
CA ASN A 101 23.59 3.05 -15.47
C ASN A 101 24.90 3.36 -14.74
N LYS A 102 24.91 3.23 -13.40
CA LYS A 102 26.12 3.42 -12.57
C LYS A 102 26.99 2.15 -12.48
N TYR A 103 26.40 0.96 -12.61
CA TYR A 103 27.07 -0.35 -12.52
C TYR A 103 27.39 -1.02 -13.86
N ASN A 104 27.04 -0.40 -14.99
CA ASN A 104 27.52 -0.79 -16.33
C ASN A 104 29.05 -0.64 -16.53
N LYS A 105 29.82 -0.49 -15.44
CA LYS A 105 31.28 -0.57 -15.45
C LYS A 105 31.85 -1.78 -14.70
N GLU A 106 31.06 -2.55 -13.95
CA GLU A 106 31.59 -3.72 -13.25
C GLU A 106 30.46 -4.66 -12.77
N VAL A 107 30.54 -5.90 -13.27
CA VAL A 107 30.04 -7.15 -12.66
C VAL A 107 28.62 -7.62 -13.01
N GLU A 108 28.63 -8.61 -13.89
CA GLU A 108 27.55 -9.49 -14.37
C GLU A 108 27.08 -10.55 -13.35
N THR A 109 27.48 -10.49 -12.06
CA THR A 109 27.37 -11.67 -11.17
C THR A 109 26.98 -11.41 -9.71
N LYS A 110 26.23 -10.34 -9.39
CA LYS A 110 25.53 -10.30 -8.08
C LYS A 110 24.05 -10.59 -8.24
N LYS A 111 23.62 -11.67 -7.58
CA LYS A 111 22.22 -12.08 -7.44
C LYS A 111 21.38 -10.87 -7.08
N ILE A 112 20.25 -10.73 -7.78
CA ILE A 112 19.26 -9.66 -7.66
C ILE A 112 18.64 -9.60 -6.24
N SER A 113 18.94 -10.58 -5.37
CA SER A 113 18.64 -10.58 -3.93
C SER A 113 19.37 -9.49 -3.14
N ASP A 114 20.50 -8.98 -3.65
CA ASP A 114 21.35 -8.02 -2.93
C ASP A 114 21.08 -6.57 -3.35
N VAL A 115 19.87 -6.27 -3.83
CA VAL A 115 19.42 -4.87 -3.82
C VAL A 115 19.11 -4.50 -2.38
N ASN A 116 20.20 -4.31 -1.65
CA ASN A 116 20.20 -3.71 -0.35
C ASN A 116 19.43 -2.38 -0.49
N TYR A 117 18.26 -2.33 0.14
CA TYR A 117 17.42 -1.13 0.31
C TYR A 117 18.08 0.05 1.09
N PRO A 118 19.25 -0.03 1.76
CA PRO A 118 19.83 1.11 2.47
C PRO A 118 20.07 2.37 1.63
N ASP A 119 20.16 2.25 0.30
CA ASP A 119 20.42 3.39 -0.60
C ASP A 119 19.14 4.09 -1.08
N TYR A 120 17.96 3.68 -0.63
CA TYR A 120 16.72 4.33 -1.04
C TYR A 120 16.62 5.74 -0.46
N PRO A 121 16.28 6.76 -1.27
CA PRO A 121 16.06 8.10 -0.74
C PRO A 121 14.97 8.09 0.33
N LYS A 122 15.29 8.62 1.53
CA LYS A 122 14.41 8.59 2.71
C LYS A 122 12.99 9.14 2.48
N TYR A 123 12.80 10.01 1.49
CA TYR A 123 11.49 10.57 1.17
C TYR A 123 10.54 9.57 0.48
N ILE A 124 11.05 8.56 -0.24
CA ILE A 124 10.21 7.58 -0.93
C ILE A 124 9.38 6.73 0.04
N PRO A 125 9.97 6.06 1.05
CA PRO A 125 9.17 5.29 2.01
C PRO A 125 8.22 6.17 2.79
N LEU A 126 8.60 7.43 3.09
CA LEU A 126 7.74 8.38 3.79
C LEU A 126 6.49 8.73 2.97
N ILE A 127 6.65 9.09 1.68
CA ILE A 127 5.53 9.41 0.80
C ILE A 127 4.62 8.18 0.62
N SER A 128 5.21 7.00 0.44
CA SER A 128 4.46 5.74 0.32
C SER A 128 3.60 5.48 1.56
N TRP A 129 4.17 5.71 2.75
CA TRP A 129 3.46 5.57 4.02
C TRP A 129 2.32 6.57 4.21
N VAL A 130 2.54 7.83 3.83
CA VAL A 130 1.48 8.86 3.88
C VAL A 130 0.31 8.48 2.98
N LEU A 131 0.58 8.07 1.74
CA LEU A 131 -0.45 7.59 0.81
C LEU A 131 -1.17 6.35 1.36
N PHE A 132 -0.43 5.45 1.99
CA PHE A 132 -0.98 4.24 2.60
C PHE A 132 -1.93 4.57 3.76
N ILE A 133 -1.55 5.45 4.70
CA ILE A 133 -2.41 5.81 5.83
C ILE A 133 -3.66 6.54 5.32
N MET A 134 -3.47 7.52 4.44
CA MET A 134 -4.57 8.34 3.90
C MET A 134 -5.63 7.47 3.21
N LYS A 135 -5.23 6.53 2.36
CA LYS A 135 -6.19 5.63 1.71
C LYS A 135 -6.93 4.76 2.73
N ILE A 136 -6.24 4.18 3.71
CA ILE A 136 -6.87 3.29 4.70
C ILE A 136 -7.91 4.07 5.53
N SER A 137 -7.58 5.30 5.93
CA SER A 137 -8.53 6.18 6.60
C SER A 137 -9.77 6.47 5.75
N CYS A 138 -9.61 6.78 4.45
CA CYS A 138 -10.75 7.00 3.56
C CYS A 138 -11.66 5.76 3.45
N SER A 139 -11.07 4.57 3.33
CA SER A 139 -11.82 3.30 3.27
C SER A 139 -12.62 3.06 4.55
N LEU A 140 -11.99 3.21 5.72
CA LEU A 140 -12.63 3.02 7.02
C LEU A 140 -13.75 4.03 7.27
N ILE A 141 -13.52 5.31 7.01
CA ILE A 141 -14.53 6.36 7.20
C ILE A 141 -15.72 6.11 6.27
N SER A 142 -15.46 5.76 5.00
CA SER A 142 -16.54 5.43 4.07
C SER A 142 -17.38 4.25 4.56
N PHE A 143 -16.74 3.21 5.09
CA PHE A 143 -17.44 2.03 5.59
C PHE A 143 -18.31 2.36 6.80
N ILE A 144 -17.78 3.13 7.76
CA ILE A 144 -18.53 3.58 8.94
C ILE A 144 -19.75 4.41 8.53
N LEU A 145 -19.60 5.34 7.60
CA LEU A 145 -20.71 6.18 7.12
C LEU A 145 -21.81 5.34 6.46
N VAL A 146 -21.45 4.31 5.68
CA VAL A 146 -22.45 3.40 5.11
C VAL A 146 -23.15 2.56 6.17
N ILE A 147 -22.45 2.09 7.21
CA ILE A 147 -23.11 1.41 8.33
C ILE A 147 -24.12 2.33 9.03
N ILE A 148 -23.73 3.57 9.32
CA ILE A 148 -24.60 4.57 9.96
C ILE A 148 -25.85 4.83 9.10
N PHE A 149 -25.70 4.86 7.78
CA PHE A 149 -26.83 4.98 6.86
C PHE A 149 -27.72 3.73 6.84
N LEU A 150 -27.11 2.54 6.92
CA LEU A 150 -27.80 1.26 6.71
C LEU A 150 -28.59 0.81 7.94
N VAL A 151 -28.04 0.97 9.15
CA VAL A 151 -28.65 0.47 10.40
C VAL A 151 -30.08 1.00 10.60
N PRO A 152 -30.37 2.31 10.48
CA PRO A 152 -31.73 2.86 10.64
C PRO A 152 -32.70 2.50 9.50
N LYS A 153 -32.21 1.88 8.42
CA LYS A 153 -33.06 1.43 7.31
C LYS A 153 -33.42 -0.05 7.43
N LEU A 154 -32.67 -0.81 8.23
CA LEU A 154 -32.88 -2.24 8.47
C LEU A 154 -33.73 -2.53 9.71
N PHE A 155 -33.69 -1.63 10.70
CA PHE A 155 -34.45 -1.71 11.95
C PHE A 155 -35.37 -0.50 12.08
#